data_AF-W4Q533-F1
#
_entry.id   AF-W4Q533-F1
#
_cell.length_a   1.000
_cell.length_b   1.000
_cell.length_c   1.000
_cell.angle_alpha   90.00
_cell.angle_beta   90.00
_cell.angle_gamma   90.00
#
_symmetry.space_group_name_H-M   'P 1'
#
loop_
_entity.id
_entity.type
_entity.pdbx_description
1 polymer ?
#
loop_
_entity_poly.entity_id
_entity_poly.type
_entity_poly.pdbx_seq_one_letter_code
_entity_poly.pdbx_strand_id
1 'polypeptide(L)'
;MSNPQNPLNKPTLTTHQLHPENKETPISFIDHDLISSRLFYKRNHFSYPTLTYSNYWLPINGMVTTPKVFSLEEIAKFPSITTKVVMECAGNKRSLFKPLTFGEQWGKGALVKVSGREFP
;
A
#
# COMPACT_ATOMS: atom_id res chain seq x y z
N MET A 1 -1.61 -32.05 11.54
CA MET A 1 -2.91 -31.65 10.96
C MET A 1 -3.43 -30.46 11.76
N SER A 2 -3.25 -29.23 11.27
CA SER A 2 -3.67 -28.02 11.97
C SER A 2 -5.10 -27.65 11.60
N ASN A 3 -5.96 -27.59 12.61
CA ASN A 3 -7.38 -27.25 12.52
C ASN A 3 -7.60 -25.85 11.90
N PRO A 4 -8.36 -25.71 10.80
CA PRO A 4 -8.61 -24.42 10.12
C PRO A 4 -9.51 -23.43 10.89
N GLN A 5 -10.02 -23.81 12.07
CA GLN A 5 -10.97 -23.02 12.88
C GLN A 5 -10.34 -22.35 14.13
N ASN A 6 -9.00 -22.29 14.29
CA ASN A 6 -8.40 -21.56 15.40
C ASN A 6 -8.43 -20.03 15.12
N PRO A 7 -9.16 -19.20 15.90
CA PRO A 7 -9.22 -17.75 15.69
C PRO A 7 -7.87 -17.02 15.83
N LEU A 8 -6.83 -17.69 16.38
CA LEU A 8 -5.46 -17.20 16.48
C LEU A 8 -4.64 -17.32 15.17
N ASN A 9 -5.14 -18.04 14.15
CA ASN A 9 -4.43 -18.25 12.88
C ASN A 9 -4.79 -17.23 11.79
N LYS A 10 -5.21 -16.01 12.17
CA LYS A 10 -5.39 -14.95 11.18
C LYS A 10 -4.04 -14.31 10.87
N PRO A 11 -3.61 -14.26 9.60
CA PRO A 11 -2.39 -13.55 9.24
C PRO A 11 -2.51 -12.08 9.63
N THR A 12 -1.43 -11.52 10.18
CA THR A 12 -1.34 -10.12 10.59
C THR A 12 -0.06 -9.50 10.07
N LEU A 13 -0.09 -8.19 9.81
CA LEU A 13 1.09 -7.46 9.35
C LEU A 13 2.18 -7.40 10.43
N THR A 14 3.45 -7.53 10.06
CA THR A 14 4.58 -7.35 10.97
C THR A 14 4.83 -5.86 11.18
N THR A 15 4.84 -5.39 12.43
CA THR A 15 4.96 -3.95 12.74
C THR A 15 6.41 -3.52 12.91
N HIS A 16 6.82 -2.48 12.19
CA HIS A 16 8.13 -1.82 12.32
C HIS A 16 8.04 -0.49 13.06
N GLN A 17 6.96 0.26 12.83
CA GLN A 17 6.72 1.54 13.49
C GLN A 17 5.21 1.73 13.72
N LEU A 18 4.87 2.30 14.87
CA LEU A 18 3.48 2.60 15.23
C LEU A 18 3.02 3.98 14.73
N HIS A 19 3.90 4.98 14.81
CA HIS A 19 3.59 6.35 14.42
C HIS A 19 4.77 7.03 13.68
N PRO A 20 4.61 7.39 12.40
CA PRO A 20 3.57 6.91 11.47
C PRO A 20 3.57 5.36 11.35
N GLU A 21 2.43 4.78 10.98
CA GLU A 21 2.29 3.32 10.89
C GLU A 21 3.17 2.77 9.74
N ASN A 22 4.12 1.89 10.03
CA ASN A 22 4.89 1.15 9.03
C ASN A 22 4.85 -0.35 9.36
N LYS A 23 4.31 -1.15 8.44
CA LYS A 23 4.08 -2.60 8.64
C LYS A 23 4.30 -3.40 7.36
N GLU A 24 4.82 -4.62 7.49
CA GLU A 24 5.11 -5.54 6.39
C GLU A 24 4.02 -6.58 6.17
N THR A 25 3.85 -6.95 4.90
CA THR A 25 3.11 -8.15 4.51
C THR A 25 3.86 -9.39 5.00
N PRO A 26 3.18 -10.36 5.64
CA PRO A 26 3.79 -11.65 5.97
C PRO A 26 4.29 -12.35 4.71
N ILE A 27 5.58 -12.72 4.69
CA ILE A 27 6.25 -13.24 3.49
C ILE A 27 5.56 -14.48 2.90
N SER A 28 4.97 -15.33 3.74
CA SER A 28 4.24 -16.53 3.32
C SER A 28 2.99 -16.22 2.48
N PHE A 29 2.51 -14.97 2.48
CA PHE A 29 1.32 -14.58 1.73
C PHE A 29 1.64 -13.86 0.42
N ILE A 30 2.91 -13.50 0.16
CA ILE A 30 3.31 -12.74 -1.03
C ILE A 30 3.08 -13.53 -2.33
N ASP A 31 3.18 -14.86 -2.26
CA ASP A 31 3.05 -15.71 -3.44
C ASP A 31 1.59 -15.91 -3.89
N HIS A 32 0.60 -15.61 -3.03
CA HIS A 32 -0.80 -15.70 -3.42
C HIS A 32 -1.16 -14.66 -4.49
N ASP A 33 -1.91 -15.10 -5.51
CA ASP A 33 -2.35 -14.24 -6.61
C ASP A 33 -3.29 -13.11 -6.17
N LEU A 34 -4.00 -13.31 -5.06
CA LEU A 34 -4.92 -12.34 -4.48
C LEU A 34 -4.69 -12.26 -2.97
N ILE A 35 -3.82 -11.32 -2.58
CA ILE A 35 -3.61 -10.97 -1.18
C ILE A 35 -4.77 -10.10 -0.73
N SER A 36 -5.36 -10.38 0.44
CA SER A 36 -6.36 -9.49 1.02
C SER A 36 -5.75 -8.11 1.25
N SER A 37 -6.47 -7.03 0.93
CA SER A 37 -6.00 -5.65 1.18
C SER A 37 -5.62 -5.37 2.64
N ARG A 38 -6.14 -6.17 3.59
CA ARG A 38 -5.78 -6.13 5.01
C ARG A 38 -4.33 -6.56 5.29
N LEU A 39 -3.73 -7.28 4.35
CA LEU A 39 -2.36 -7.79 4.42
C LEU A 39 -1.41 -7.01 3.49
N PHE A 40 -1.85 -5.91 2.89
CA PHE A 40 -0.95 -5.05 2.14
C PHE A 40 0.01 -4.35 3.10
N TYR A 41 1.29 -4.32 2.75
CA TYR A 41 2.27 -3.58 3.53
C TYR A 41 1.85 -2.10 3.60
N LYS A 42 2.15 -1.47 4.73
CA LYS A 42 1.84 -0.07 4.98
C LYS A 42 3.14 0.68 5.11
N ARG A 43 3.38 1.66 4.24
CA ARG A 43 4.50 2.60 4.37
C ARG A 43 3.95 4.01 4.44
N ASN A 44 3.99 4.61 5.63
CA ASN A 44 3.60 5.99 5.85
C ASN A 44 4.80 6.81 6.33
N HIS A 45 5.00 7.98 5.71
CA HIS A 45 5.95 8.99 6.20
C HIS A 45 5.30 9.93 7.23
N PHE A 46 3.98 10.04 7.21
CA PHE A 46 3.19 10.96 8.03
C PHE A 46 1.90 10.28 8.53
N SER A 47 1.17 10.96 9.41
CA SER A 47 -0.17 10.55 9.84
C SER A 47 -1.14 10.46 8.66
N TYR A 48 -2.15 9.59 8.79
CA TYR A 48 -3.21 9.49 7.81
C TYR A 48 -4.03 10.80 7.75
N PRO A 49 -4.29 11.33 6.54
CA PRO A 49 -5.18 12.47 6.40
C PRO A 49 -6.64 12.05 6.64
N THR A 50 -7.44 12.95 7.19
CA THR A 50 -8.89 12.76 7.34
C THR A 50 -9.60 13.27 6.10
N LEU A 51 -10.02 12.36 5.22
CA LEU A 51 -10.70 12.68 3.96
C LEU A 51 -12.10 12.06 3.90
N THR A 52 -13.02 12.75 3.25
CA THR A 52 -14.38 12.35 2.92
C THR A 52 -14.59 12.50 1.42
N TYR A 53 -15.65 11.88 0.89
CA TYR A 53 -16.04 12.07 -0.52
C TYR A 53 -16.30 13.55 -0.86
N SER A 54 -16.83 14.32 0.11
CA SER A 54 -17.20 15.72 -0.09
C SER A 54 -16.06 16.72 0.06
N ASN A 55 -14.92 16.33 0.64
CA ASN A 55 -13.79 17.24 0.90
C ASN A 55 -12.53 16.92 0.08
N TYR A 56 -12.61 15.92 -0.81
CA TYR A 56 -11.49 15.54 -1.68
C TYR A 56 -11.52 16.30 -3.00
N TRP A 57 -10.39 16.94 -3.32
CA TRP A 57 -10.16 17.64 -4.58
C TRP A 57 -8.75 17.33 -5.10
N LEU A 58 -8.63 16.96 -6.38
CA LEU A 58 -7.37 16.71 -7.05
C LEU A 58 -7.05 17.84 -8.04
N PRO A 59 -6.18 18.80 -7.69
CA PRO A 59 -5.71 19.80 -8.62
C PRO A 59 -4.65 19.23 -9.56
N ILE A 60 -4.85 19.41 -10.87
CA ILE A 60 -3.86 19.18 -11.93
C ILE A 60 -3.41 20.55 -12.45
N ASN A 61 -2.14 20.87 -12.24
CA ASN A 61 -1.53 22.15 -12.60
C ASN A 61 -0.07 21.96 -13.05
N GLY A 62 0.66 23.06 -13.26
CA GLY A 62 2.04 23.04 -13.74
C GLY A 62 2.14 23.18 -15.26
N MET A 63 2.89 22.31 -15.92
CA MET A 63 3.11 22.37 -17.37
C MET A 63 1.93 21.76 -18.16
N VAL A 64 0.76 22.38 -18.03
CA VAL A 64 -0.50 21.97 -18.68
C VAL A 64 -1.15 23.16 -19.36
N THR A 65 -1.83 22.92 -20.48
CA THR A 65 -2.55 23.99 -21.20
C THR A 65 -3.72 24.54 -20.39
N THR A 66 -4.46 23.66 -19.71
CA THR A 66 -5.65 24.04 -18.93
C THR A 66 -5.60 23.37 -17.56
N PRO A 67 -5.19 24.10 -16.51
CA PRO A 67 -5.28 23.61 -15.14
C PRO A 67 -6.72 23.25 -14.78
N LYS A 68 -6.90 22.15 -14.05
CA LYS A 68 -8.24 21.67 -13.66
C LYS A 68 -8.20 21.05 -12.26
N VAL A 69 -9.30 21.18 -11.54
CA VAL A 69 -9.53 20.50 -10.26
C VAL A 69 -10.63 19.47 -10.45
N PHE A 70 -10.39 18.25 -9.97
CA PHE A 70 -11.37 17.16 -10.03
C PHE A 70 -11.86 16.79 -8.65
N SER A 71 -13.17 16.62 -8.50
CA SER A 71 -13.79 15.92 -7.37
C SER A 71 -13.59 14.40 -7.50
N LEU A 72 -13.77 13.67 -6.40
CA LEU A 72 -13.72 12.20 -6.43
C LEU A 72 -14.84 11.60 -7.29
N GLU A 73 -16.00 12.25 -7.37
CA GLU A 73 -17.13 11.82 -8.22
C GLU A 73 -16.78 11.93 -9.71
N GLU A 74 -16.11 13.03 -10.12
CA GLU A 74 -15.65 13.19 -11.50
C GLU A 74 -14.59 12.14 -11.86
N ILE A 75 -13.64 11.88 -10.96
CA ILE A 75 -12.61 10.84 -11.16
C ILE A 75 -13.26 9.47 -11.38
N ALA A 76 -14.26 9.12 -10.57
CA ALA A 76 -14.93 7.83 -10.64
C ALA A 76 -15.70 7.58 -11.95
N LYS A 77 -16.03 8.64 -12.71
CA LYS A 77 -16.74 8.59 -13.99
C LYS A 77 -15.82 8.31 -15.18
N PHE A 78 -14.51 8.45 -15.03
CA PHE A 78 -13.58 8.12 -16.12
C PHE A 78 -13.62 6.63 -16.47
N PRO A 79 -13.38 6.27 -17.74
CA PRO A 79 -13.11 4.88 -18.11
C PRO A 79 -11.98 4.33 -17.23
N SER A 80 -12.12 3.10 -16.76
CA SER A 80 -11.13 2.51 -15.87
C SER A 80 -10.62 1.19 -16.42
N ILE A 81 -9.34 0.93 -16.22
CA ILE A 81 -8.71 -0.36 -16.49
C ILE A 81 -8.33 -1.02 -15.17
N THR A 82 -8.27 -2.36 -15.17
CA THR A 82 -7.81 -3.13 -14.01
C THR A 82 -6.46 -3.75 -14.34
N THR A 83 -5.42 -3.35 -13.62
CA THR A 83 -4.05 -3.82 -13.85
C THR A 83 -3.55 -4.61 -12.65
N LYS A 84 -2.86 -5.73 -12.89
CA LYS A 84 -2.11 -6.44 -11.87
C LYS A 84 -0.70 -5.89 -11.81
N VAL A 85 -0.31 -5.34 -10.67
CA VAL A 85 1.02 -4.75 -10.44
C VAL A 85 1.63 -5.27 -9.15
N VAL A 86 2.95 -5.16 -9.05
CA VAL A 86 3.68 -5.34 -7.79
C VAL A 86 4.07 -3.97 -7.28
N MET A 87 3.70 -3.67 -6.04
CA MET A 87 4.20 -2.50 -5.33
C MET A 87 5.30 -2.94 -4.38
N GLU A 88 6.52 -2.43 -4.58
CA GLU A 88 7.67 -2.71 -3.73
C GLU A 88 8.23 -1.40 -3.16
N CYS A 89 8.46 -1.38 -1.85
CA CYS A 89 9.14 -0.28 -1.20
C CYS A 89 10.63 -0.34 -1.53
N ALA A 90 11.25 0.80 -1.88
CA ALA A 90 12.70 0.88 -2.11
C ALA A 90 13.54 0.45 -0.88
N GLY A 91 12.95 0.47 0.32
CA GLY A 91 13.58 0.00 1.55
C GLY A 91 13.44 -1.51 1.79
N ASN A 92 12.78 -2.28 0.94
CA ASN A 92 12.63 -3.72 1.12
C ASN A 92 13.99 -4.41 1.31
N LYS A 93 14.07 -5.35 2.25
CA LYS A 93 15.30 -6.08 2.64
C LYS A 93 16.40 -5.24 3.27
N ARG A 94 16.15 -3.98 3.66
CA ARG A 94 17.16 -3.11 4.28
C ARG A 94 17.82 -3.74 5.52
N SER A 95 17.06 -4.47 6.34
CA SER A 95 17.58 -5.18 7.52
C SER A 95 18.67 -6.23 7.20
N LEU A 96 18.80 -6.64 5.95
CA LEU A 96 19.77 -7.64 5.51
C LEU A 96 21.11 -7.03 5.08
N PHE A 97 21.23 -5.70 5.03
CA PHE A 97 22.46 -5.02 4.61
C PHE A 97 23.56 -5.12 5.68
N LYS A 98 24.82 -5.13 5.22
CA LYS A 98 26.01 -5.11 6.06
C LYS A 98 27.01 -4.08 5.50
N PRO A 99 27.35 -3.00 6.23
CA PRO A 99 26.79 -2.62 7.53
C PRO A 99 25.31 -2.23 7.45
N LEU A 100 24.62 -2.17 8.59
CA LEU A 100 23.24 -1.69 8.63
C LEU A 100 23.16 -0.24 8.12
N THR A 101 22.13 0.06 7.35
CA THR A 101 21.90 1.39 6.78
C THR A 101 20.71 2.07 7.45
N PHE A 102 20.71 3.40 7.45
CA PHE A 102 19.67 4.22 8.04
C PHE A 102 18.27 4.00 7.40
N GLY A 103 17.21 4.25 8.19
CA GLY A 103 15.81 4.12 7.81
C GLY A 103 15.11 2.92 8.47
N GLU A 104 13.81 2.73 8.18
CA GLU A 104 13.04 1.59 8.69
C GLU A 104 13.69 0.27 8.26
N GLN A 105 13.87 -0.64 9.22
CA GLN A 105 14.59 -1.90 9.04
C GLN A 105 13.66 -2.99 8.47
N TRP A 106 13.17 -2.77 7.26
CA TRP A 106 12.31 -3.71 6.54
C TRP A 106 12.99 -5.08 6.39
N GLY A 107 12.23 -6.14 6.65
CA GLY A 107 12.53 -7.51 6.28
C GLY A 107 12.25 -7.76 4.80
N LYS A 108 11.64 -8.89 4.47
CA LYS A 108 11.34 -9.28 3.08
C LYS A 108 9.91 -8.93 2.65
N GLY A 109 9.15 -8.24 3.51
CA GLY A 109 7.70 -8.10 3.38
C GLY A 109 7.23 -6.71 2.97
N ALA A 110 8.15 -5.81 2.59
CA ALA A 110 7.81 -4.48 2.09
C ALA A 110 7.45 -4.52 0.59
N LEU A 111 6.68 -5.52 0.18
CA LEU A 111 6.17 -5.71 -1.17
C LEU A 111 4.83 -6.42 -1.17
N VAL A 112 4.04 -6.22 -2.23
CA VAL A 112 2.72 -6.84 -2.37
C VAL A 112 2.28 -6.90 -3.84
N LYS A 113 1.57 -7.97 -4.22
CA LYS A 113 0.86 -8.09 -5.51
C LYS A 113 -0.54 -7.50 -5.35
N VAL A 114 -0.93 -6.57 -6.23
CA VAL A 114 -2.25 -5.92 -6.19
C VAL A 114 -2.91 -5.92 -7.56
N SER A 115 -4.24 -5.99 -7.56
CA SER A 115 -5.07 -5.75 -8.73
C SER A 115 -5.79 -4.42 -8.50
N GLY A 116 -5.31 -3.34 -9.13
CA GLY A 116 -5.80 -1.98 -8.94
C GLY A 116 -6.69 -1.51 -10.08
N ARG A 117 -7.67 -0.66 -9.78
CA ARG A 117 -8.47 0.08 -10.77
C ARG A 117 -7.76 1.41 -11.03
N GLU A 118 -7.41 1.65 -12.29
CA GLU A 118 -6.67 2.84 -12.74
C GLU A 118 -7.54 3.65 -13.70
N PHE A 119 -7.41 4.98 -13.63
CA PHE A 119 -8.09 5.92 -14.52
C PHE A 119 -7.00 6.58 -15.39
N PRO A 120 -6.93 6.28 -16.69
CA PRO A 120 -5.92 6.80 -17.60
C PRO A 120 -6.11 8.29 -17.92
#